data_AF-A0A955TQQ7-F1
#
_entry.id   AF-A0A955TQQ7-F1
#
_cell.length_a   1.000
_cell.length_b   1.000
_cell.length_c   1.000
_cell.angle_alpha   90.00
_cell.angle_beta   90.00
_cell.angle_gamma   90.00
#
_symmetry.space_group_name_H-M   'P 1'
#
loop_
_entity.id
_entity.type
_entity.pdbx_description
1 polymer ?
#
loop_
_entity_poly.entity_id
_entity_poly.type
_entity_poly.pdbx_seq_one_letter_code
_entity_poly.pdbx_strand_id
1 'polypeptide(L)'
;PCGPHAILRTRHYWLEYFGRREAAESKRQKQDIRMPEAKIQEILQMPYLEVEIRLCGEEEFFSEGAEVALQQGTQTIRPVDIGPAERGRKNPGSETSFRSRFTARFAYSDFDPKAEGTFVIFFPDGKLINIPADFSSIQ
;
A
#
# COMPACT_ATOMS: atom_id res chain seq x y z
N PRO A 1 -12.26 13.63 0.67
CA PRO A 1 -11.18 14.39 -0.01
C PRO A 1 -10.24 13.45 -0.77
N CYS A 2 -10.03 13.69 -2.06
CA CYS A 2 -9.21 12.85 -2.94
C CYS A 2 -7.75 13.33 -2.90
N GLY A 3 -7.04 13.03 -1.81
CA GLY A 3 -5.62 13.39 -1.63
C GLY A 3 -4.69 12.18 -1.82
N PRO A 4 -3.43 12.41 -2.23
CA PRO A 4 -2.45 11.34 -2.32
C PRO A 4 -2.18 10.76 -0.92
N HIS A 5 -2.25 9.45 -0.80
CA HIS A 5 -1.91 8.77 0.45
C HIS A 5 -1.36 7.38 0.18
N ALA A 6 -0.54 6.91 1.12
CA ALA A 6 0.04 5.58 1.12
C ALA A 6 -0.56 4.79 2.28
N ILE A 7 -0.93 3.54 2.03
CA ILE A 7 -1.41 2.60 3.04
C ILE A 7 -0.38 1.51 3.21
N LEU A 8 0.17 1.41 4.41
CA LEU A 8 1.13 0.36 4.77
C LEU A 8 0.38 -0.93 5.10
N ARG A 9 0.57 -1.96 4.28
CA ARG A 9 0.03 -3.30 4.52
C ARG A 9 1.07 -4.12 5.30
N THR A 10 1.21 -3.77 6.58
CA THR A 10 2.12 -4.43 7.52
C THR A 10 1.70 -5.88 7.79
N ARG A 11 2.56 -6.66 8.45
CA ARG A 11 2.20 -8.01 8.91
C ARG A 11 0.95 -7.99 9.80
N HIS A 12 0.86 -7.00 10.68
CA HIS A 12 -0.31 -6.79 11.53
C HIS A 12 -1.57 -6.50 10.70
N TYR A 13 -1.47 -5.63 9.69
CA TYR A 13 -2.58 -5.39 8.74
C TYR A 13 -3.09 -6.68 8.11
N TRP A 14 -2.18 -7.55 7.65
CA TRP A 14 -2.58 -8.83 7.03
C TRP A 14 -3.23 -9.79 8.02
N LEU A 15 -2.68 -9.91 9.23
CA LEU A 15 -3.30 -10.72 10.30
C LEU A 15 -4.72 -10.25 10.61
N GLU A 16 -4.94 -8.94 10.73
CA GLU A 16 -6.28 -8.39 10.93
C GLU A 16 -7.20 -8.64 9.73
N TYR A 17 -6.71 -8.39 8.52
CA TYR A 17 -7.48 -8.54 7.29
C TYR A 17 -8.02 -9.97 7.16
N PHE A 18 -7.16 -10.97 7.30
CA PHE A 18 -7.57 -12.37 7.24
C PHE A 18 -8.42 -12.75 8.45
N GLY A 19 -8.08 -12.31 9.66
CA GLY A 19 -8.90 -12.56 10.86
C GLY A 19 -10.34 -12.06 10.73
N ARG A 20 -10.55 -10.87 10.14
CA ARG A 20 -11.88 -10.33 9.85
C ARG A 20 -12.64 -11.17 8.83
N ARG A 21 -11.95 -11.71 7.82
CA ARG A 21 -12.56 -12.59 6.82
C ARG A 21 -13.01 -13.91 7.44
N GLU A 22 -12.15 -14.56 8.22
CA GLU A 22 -12.49 -15.79 8.92
C GLU A 22 -13.68 -15.57 9.85
N ALA A 23 -13.70 -14.47 10.63
CA ALA A 23 -14.83 -14.15 11.51
C ALA A 23 -16.16 -13.94 10.74
N ALA A 24 -16.12 -13.34 9.55
CA ALA A 24 -17.29 -13.20 8.69
C ALA A 24 -17.76 -14.55 8.15
N GLU A 25 -16.83 -15.43 7.81
CA GLU A 25 -17.10 -16.78 7.33
C GLU A 25 -17.63 -17.69 8.44
N SER A 26 -17.07 -17.62 9.65
CA SER A 26 -17.57 -18.31 10.83
C SER A 26 -19.03 -17.98 11.11
N LYS A 27 -19.39 -16.69 11.04
CA LYS A 27 -20.79 -16.25 11.20
C LYS A 27 -21.70 -16.82 10.11
N ARG A 28 -21.22 -16.86 8.86
CA ARG A 28 -21.98 -17.39 7.72
C ARG A 28 -22.21 -18.90 7.84
N GLN A 29 -21.20 -19.65 8.30
CA GLN A 29 -21.24 -21.10 8.39
C GLN A 29 -21.72 -21.63 9.76
N LYS A 30 -21.85 -20.76 10.77
CA LYS A 30 -22.14 -21.11 12.18
C LYS A 30 -21.14 -22.10 12.78
N GLN A 31 -19.87 -22.00 12.36
CA GLN A 31 -18.75 -22.81 12.83
C GLN A 31 -17.60 -21.88 13.22
N ASP A 32 -16.83 -22.22 14.25
CA ASP A 32 -15.58 -21.49 14.57
C ASP A 32 -14.55 -21.81 13.48
N ILE A 33 -14.21 -20.80 12.68
CA ILE A 33 -13.17 -20.88 11.65
C ILE A 33 -12.05 -19.97 12.11
N ARG A 34 -10.86 -20.55 12.26
CA ARG A 34 -9.67 -19.83 12.67
C ARG A 34 -8.62 -19.91 11.60
N MET A 35 -7.84 -18.84 11.51
CA MET A 35 -6.68 -18.81 10.62
C MET A 35 -5.74 -19.97 10.98
N PRO A 36 -5.36 -20.81 10.01
CA PRO A 36 -4.38 -21.87 10.25
C PRO A 36 -3.04 -21.31 10.71
N GLU A 37 -2.37 -21.99 11.64
CA GLU A 37 -1.06 -21.58 12.15
C GLU A 37 -0.03 -21.37 11.02
N ALA A 38 -0.07 -22.23 9.99
CA ALA A 38 0.79 -22.10 8.83
C ALA A 38 0.62 -20.75 8.11
N LYS A 39 -0.61 -20.22 8.03
CA LYS A 39 -0.88 -18.92 7.41
C LYS A 39 -0.40 -17.75 8.27
N ILE A 40 -0.52 -17.88 9.59
CA ILE A 40 0.02 -16.91 10.54
C ILE A 40 1.54 -16.83 10.36
N GLN A 41 2.23 -17.98 10.35
CA GLN A 41 3.68 -18.03 10.16
C GLN A 41 4.11 -17.46 8.80
N GLU A 42 3.38 -17.76 7.72
CA GLU A 42 3.61 -17.17 6.40
C GLU A 42 3.57 -15.62 6.44
N ILE A 43 2.56 -15.05 7.12
CA ILE A 43 2.42 -13.59 7.25
C ILE A 43 3.54 -13.00 8.11
N LEU A 44 3.88 -13.65 9.24
CA LEU A 44 4.94 -13.19 10.13
C LEU A 44 6.32 -13.22 9.45
N GLN A 45 6.52 -14.14 8.53
CA GLN A 45 7.78 -14.31 7.79
C GLN A 45 7.84 -13.50 6.49
N MET A 46 6.81 -12.70 6.16
CA MET A 46 6.84 -11.85 4.96
C MET A 46 8.06 -10.92 4.98
N PRO A 47 8.95 -11.00 3.97
CA PRO A 47 10.19 -10.21 3.95
C PRO A 47 9.99 -8.81 3.38
N TYR A 48 8.79 -8.50 2.88
CA TYR A 48 8.47 -7.23 2.23
C TYR A 48 7.32 -6.51 2.94
N LEU A 49 7.43 -5.19 3.02
CA LEU A 49 6.31 -4.29 3.28
C LEU A 49 5.63 -3.97 1.94
N GLU A 50 4.34 -4.31 1.83
CA GLU A 50 3.52 -3.84 0.72
C GLU A 50 2.92 -2.48 1.04
N VAL A 51 3.01 -1.55 0.10
CA VAL A 51 2.50 -0.18 0.20
C VAL A 51 1.50 0.02 -0.92
N GLU A 52 0.24 0.31 -0.57
CA GLU A 52 -0.77 0.71 -1.55
C GLU A 52 -0.78 2.24 -1.66
N ILE A 53 -0.41 2.75 -2.84
CA ILE A 53 -0.40 4.17 -3.13
C ILE A 53 -1.71 4.50 -3.82
N ARG A 54 -2.44 5.46 -3.26
CA ARG A 54 -3.69 5.97 -3.84
C ARG A 54 -3.48 7.40 -4.30
N LEU A 55 -3.80 7.64 -5.56
CA LEU A 55 -3.60 8.91 -6.22
C LEU A 55 -4.92 9.43 -6.79
N CYS A 56 -4.96 10.73 -7.00
CA CYS A 56 -6.08 11.42 -7.61
C CYS A 56 -5.57 12.29 -8.75
N GLY A 57 -6.21 12.21 -9.90
CA GLY A 57 -5.82 12.92 -11.12
C GLY A 57 -7.03 13.30 -11.96
N GLU A 58 -6.78 14.03 -13.04
CA GLU A 58 -7.82 14.57 -13.92
C GLU A 58 -8.14 13.62 -15.09
N GLU A 59 -7.26 12.67 -15.37
CA GLU A 59 -7.38 11.72 -16.47
C GLU A 59 -7.50 10.28 -15.97
N GLU A 60 -7.94 9.39 -16.83
CA GLU A 60 -8.20 7.99 -16.47
C GLU A 60 -6.91 7.16 -16.32
N PHE A 61 -5.86 7.50 -17.07
CA PHE A 61 -4.58 6.78 -17.11
C PHE A 61 -3.42 7.59 -16.52
N PHE A 62 -3.71 8.65 -15.77
CA PHE A 62 -2.70 9.59 -15.26
C PHE A 62 -1.58 8.95 -14.42
N SER A 63 -1.85 7.79 -13.81
CA SER A 63 -0.92 7.04 -12.96
C SER A 63 -0.18 5.93 -13.70
N GLU A 64 -0.48 5.72 -14.98
CA GLU A 64 0.20 4.71 -15.79
C GLU A 64 1.69 5.05 -15.89
N GLY A 65 2.55 4.06 -15.62
CA GLY A 65 4.00 4.26 -15.57
C GLY A 65 4.49 5.07 -14.36
N ALA A 66 3.64 5.38 -13.38
CA ALA A 66 4.11 6.01 -12.15
C ALA A 66 5.03 5.06 -11.37
N GLU A 67 6.17 5.57 -10.93
CA GLU A 67 7.12 4.88 -10.07
C GLU A 67 7.09 5.43 -8.64
N VAL A 68 7.66 4.70 -7.69
CA VAL A 68 7.81 5.17 -6.31
C VAL A 68 9.17 4.78 -5.74
N ALA A 69 9.74 5.66 -4.91
CA ALA A 69 10.84 5.35 -4.02
C ALA A 69 10.51 5.77 -2.59
N LEU A 70 11.19 5.17 -1.61
CA LEU A 70 11.15 5.59 -0.23
C LEU A 70 12.43 6.39 0.08
N GLN A 71 12.28 7.62 0.57
CA GLN A 71 13.39 8.45 1.00
C GLN A 71 13.46 8.48 2.53
N GLN A 72 14.64 8.18 3.09
CA GLN A 72 14.95 8.30 4.52
C GLN A 72 16.27 9.04 4.69
N GLY A 73 16.18 10.32 5.09
CA GLY A 73 17.34 11.22 5.11
C GLY A 73 18.02 11.32 3.74
N THR A 74 19.28 10.87 3.65
CA THR A 74 20.06 10.83 2.40
C THR A 74 19.90 9.54 1.61
N GLN A 75 19.20 8.53 2.14
CA GLN A 75 19.03 7.24 1.49
C GLN A 75 17.77 7.25 0.62
N THR A 76 17.90 6.72 -0.60
CA THR A 76 16.78 6.45 -1.50
C THR A 76 16.67 4.95 -1.69
N ILE A 77 15.58 4.39 -1.18
CA ILE A 77 15.28 2.96 -1.17
C ILE A 77 14.31 2.68 -2.29
N ARG A 78 14.70 1.77 -3.19
CA ARG A 78 13.86 1.35 -4.31
C ARG A 78 12.98 0.17 -3.91
N PRO A 79 11.75 0.07 -4.43
CA PRO A 79 10.94 -1.11 -4.23
C PRO A 79 11.55 -2.30 -4.98
N VAL A 80 11.36 -3.48 -4.42
CA VAL A 80 11.67 -4.78 -5.04
C VAL A 80 10.76 -5.04 -6.24
N ASP A 81 9.52 -4.55 -6.17
CA ASP A 81 8.50 -4.73 -7.19
C ASP A 81 7.46 -3.60 -7.12
N ILE A 82 6.92 -3.25 -8.28
CA ILE A 82 5.82 -2.28 -8.43
C ILE A 82 4.73 -2.93 -9.26
N GLY A 83 3.54 -3.08 -8.69
CA GLY A 83 2.37 -3.56 -9.39
C GLY A 83 1.84 -2.53 -10.38
N PRO A 84 1.15 -2.95 -11.45
CA PRO A 84 0.62 -2.03 -12.45
C PRO A 84 -0.41 -1.08 -11.81
N ALA A 85 -0.42 0.17 -12.27
CA ALA A 85 -1.43 1.11 -11.85
C ALA A 85 -2.81 0.72 -12.38
N GLU A 86 -3.80 0.76 -11.49
CA GLU A 86 -5.18 0.54 -11.87
C GLU A 86 -5.68 1.69 -12.75
N ARG A 87 -6.57 1.36 -13.69
CA ARG A 87 -7.33 2.35 -14.44
C ARG A 87 -8.11 3.24 -13.46
N GLY A 88 -8.01 4.55 -13.65
CA GLY A 88 -8.69 5.55 -12.84
C GLY A 88 -10.20 5.33 -12.80
N ARG A 89 -10.78 5.34 -11.59
CA ARG A 89 -12.23 5.27 -11.38
C ARG A 89 -12.77 6.64 -10.98
N LYS A 90 -13.86 7.07 -11.60
CA LYS A 90 -14.54 8.31 -11.24
C LYS A 90 -15.07 8.22 -9.80
N ASN A 91 -14.95 9.32 -9.08
CA ASN A 91 -15.54 9.43 -7.75
C ASN A 91 -17.05 9.65 -7.84
N PRO A 92 -17.86 8.94 -7.03
CA PRO A 92 -19.27 9.27 -6.90
C PRO A 92 -19.42 10.74 -6.49
N GLY A 93 -20.07 11.54 -7.34
CA GLY A 93 -20.32 12.97 -7.11
C GLY A 93 -19.19 13.94 -7.48
N SER A 94 -18.13 13.50 -8.15
CA SER A 94 -17.10 14.40 -8.73
C SER A 94 -16.94 14.11 -10.22
N GLU A 95 -17.18 15.11 -11.05
CA GLU A 95 -17.13 14.98 -12.52
C GLU A 95 -15.70 15.00 -13.07
N THR A 96 -14.73 15.50 -12.30
CA THR A 96 -13.39 15.85 -12.80
C THR A 96 -12.23 15.11 -12.13
N SER A 97 -12.50 14.22 -11.16
CA SER A 97 -11.44 13.49 -10.46
C SER A 97 -11.54 11.97 -10.63
N PHE A 98 -10.44 11.37 -11.11
CA PHE A 98 -10.21 9.94 -11.15
C PHE A 98 -9.36 9.52 -9.96
N ARG A 99 -9.71 8.38 -9.34
CA ARG A 99 -8.87 7.70 -8.35
C ARG A 99 -8.19 6.52 -8.99
N SER A 100 -6.87 6.48 -8.87
CA SER A 100 -6.07 5.32 -9.22
C SER A 100 -5.32 4.81 -7.99
N ARG A 101 -4.91 3.54 -8.05
CA ARG A 101 -4.00 2.95 -7.08
C ARG A 101 -3.02 2.01 -7.75
N PHE A 102 -1.86 1.86 -7.12
CA PHE A 102 -0.90 0.82 -7.43
C PHE A 102 -0.25 0.35 -6.14
N THR A 103 0.45 -0.77 -6.19
CA THR A 103 1.18 -1.32 -5.05
C THR A 103 2.67 -1.31 -5.31
N ALA A 104 3.45 -1.14 -4.25
CA ALA A 104 4.90 -1.31 -4.28
C ALA A 104 5.34 -2.16 -3.10
N ARG A 105 6.38 -2.97 -3.28
CA ARG A 105 6.93 -3.85 -2.24
C ARG A 105 8.34 -3.41 -1.88
N PHE A 106 8.58 -3.06 -0.62
CA PHE A 106 9.90 -2.69 -0.09
C PHE A 106 10.40 -3.80 0.82
N ALA A 107 11.66 -4.22 0.70
CA ALA A 107 12.21 -5.21 1.62
C ALA A 107 12.40 -4.58 3.01
N TYR A 108 11.96 -5.28 4.05
CA TYR A 108 12.14 -4.83 5.44
C TYR A 108 13.61 -4.68 5.83
N SER A 109 14.53 -5.33 5.10
CA SER A 109 15.98 -5.19 5.30
C SER A 109 16.55 -3.86 4.83
N ASP A 110 15.82 -3.14 3.96
CA ASP A 110 16.39 -2.03 3.19
C ASP A 110 16.02 -0.67 3.78
N PHE A 111 15.12 -0.61 4.76
CA PHE A 111 14.68 0.63 5.38
C PHE A 111 14.57 0.50 6.91
N ASP A 112 14.70 1.62 7.61
CA ASP A 112 14.54 1.66 9.06
C ASP A 112 13.10 2.09 9.42
N PRO A 113 12.26 1.22 10.00
CA PRO A 113 10.90 1.57 10.37
C PRO A 113 10.81 2.65 11.47
N LYS A 114 11.93 3.00 12.13
CA LYS A 114 11.99 4.07 13.14
C LYS A 114 12.42 5.42 12.58
N ALA A 115 12.98 5.44 11.37
CA ALA A 115 13.41 6.67 10.72
C ALA A 115 12.24 7.33 9.99
N GLU A 116 12.21 8.66 9.99
CA GLU A 116 11.26 9.41 9.17
C GLU A 116 11.43 9.04 7.70
N GLY A 117 10.31 8.83 7.02
CA GLY A 117 10.29 8.42 5.62
C GLY A 117 9.35 9.29 4.78
N THR A 118 9.65 9.40 3.50
CA THR A 118 8.75 10.00 2.50
C THR A 118 8.71 9.11 1.27
N PHE A 119 7.52 8.70 0.86
CA PHE A 119 7.32 8.10 -0.45
C PHE A 119 7.33 9.21 -1.51
N VAL A 120 8.23 9.09 -2.47
CA VAL A 120 8.37 10.00 -3.61
C VAL A 120 7.84 9.28 -4.84
N ILE A 121 6.75 9.78 -5.40
CA ILE A 121 6.09 9.23 -6.58
C ILE A 121 6.57 10.02 -7.79
N PHE A 122 7.04 9.33 -8.81
CA PHE A 122 7.52 9.90 -10.06
C PHE A 122 6.53 9.59 -11.18
N PHE A 123 6.02 10.61 -11.86
CA PHE A 123 5.14 10.45 -13.01
C PHE A 123 5.95 10.53 -14.32
N PRO A 124 5.51 9.87 -15.41
CA PRO A 124 6.18 9.95 -16.71
C PRO A 124 6.28 11.36 -17.28
N ASP A 125 5.37 12.26 -16.88
CA ASP A 125 5.37 13.67 -17.28
C ASP A 125 6.40 14.54 -16.50
N GLY A 126 7.18 13.92 -15.61
CA GLY A 126 8.21 14.58 -14.81
C GLY A 126 7.68 15.21 -13.50
N LYS A 127 6.38 15.13 -13.21
CA LYS A 127 5.85 15.57 -11.92
C LYS A 127 6.25 14.61 -10.81
N LEU A 128 6.31 15.15 -9.60
CA LEU A 128 6.55 14.38 -8.39
C LEU A 128 5.53 14.71 -7.30
N ILE A 129 5.16 13.69 -6.53
CA ILE A 129 4.32 13.83 -5.34
C ILE A 129 5.05 13.20 -4.17
N ASN A 130 5.04 13.91 -3.04
CA ASN A 130 5.62 13.43 -1.79
C ASN A 130 4.50 13.06 -0.82
N ILE A 131 4.58 11.85 -0.27
CA ILE A 131 3.65 11.33 0.75
C ILE A 131 4.49 10.97 1.98
N PRO A 132 4.30 11.63 3.13
CA PRO A 132 4.96 11.22 4.37
C PRO A 132 4.66 9.74 4.68
N ALA A 133 5.70 8.98 5.01
CA ALA A 133 5.57 7.59 5.42
C ALA A 133 5.38 7.54 6.93
N ASP A 134 4.27 6.96 7.38
CA ASP A 134 3.99 6.72 8.79
C ASP A 134 4.25 5.25 9.13
N PHE A 135 5.48 4.97 9.56
CA PHE A 135 5.91 3.64 9.98
C PHE A 135 5.52 3.28 11.42
N SER A 136 4.79 4.13 12.14
CA SER A 136 4.39 3.86 13.54
C SER A 136 3.59 2.56 13.71
N SER A 137 2.96 2.09 12.63
CA SER A 137 2.22 0.82 12.57
C SER A 137 3.09 -0.43 12.33
N ILE A 138 4.40 -0.26 12.12
CA ILE A 138 5.38 -1.34 12.01
C ILE A 138 5.96 -1.59 13.41
N GLN A 139 5.45 -2.62 14.09
CA GLN A 139 5.99 -3.13 15.36
C GLN A 139 6.68 -4.48 15.14
#